data_AF-A0A1R3IBZ0-F1
#
_entry.id   AF-A0A1R3IBZ0-F1
#
_cell.length_a   1.000
_cell.length_b   1.000
_cell.length_c   1.000
_cell.angle_alpha   90.00
_cell.angle_beta   90.00
_cell.angle_gamma   90.00
#
_symmetry.space_group_name_H-M   'P 1'
#
loop_
_entity.id
_entity.type
_entity.pdbx_description
1 polymer ?
#
loop_
_entity_poly.entity_id
_entity_poly.type
_entity_poly.pdbx_seq_one_letter_code
_entity_poly.pdbx_strand_id
1 'polypeptide(L)'
;MKSTLKLQQLFSTASKTLVLSKQQISSSSSCFSTIPNLTDIYLNTEPKRLATLTHEEVSKINLLIPRLCLSNHLTTAIQLTAAALLTNPPPNPKSISFSILAHSLTLQPDLKLPMSLLTRLTHIPQAHPHLTPICKILIASYLNNGRPKDGFKVYKWMLRPGSPCTIDKATYGILVGGLCSSGLVLEGLMVLRNMLESKVPLLPGDGLRKIVIRSLLREARVKEALAFQQLLPSSNEFGCVEGLRKAVDLLDHLIGNWTD
;
A
#
# COMPACT_ATOMS: atom_id res chain seq x y z
N MET A 1 -31.70 -0.84 15.42
CA MET A 1 -31.63 0.63 15.57
C MET A 1 -30.41 1.13 16.35
N LYS A 2 -29.95 0.48 17.44
CA LYS A 2 -28.76 0.94 18.19
C LYS A 2 -27.42 0.80 17.42
N SER A 3 -27.27 -0.22 16.57
CA SER A 3 -26.05 -0.44 15.76
C SER A 3 -25.89 0.53 14.58
N THR A 4 -26.99 0.92 13.95
CA THR A 4 -27.01 1.91 12.85
C THR A 4 -26.70 3.32 13.35
N LEU A 5 -27.19 3.67 14.55
CA LEU A 5 -26.84 4.91 15.24
C LEU A 5 -25.35 4.98 15.60
N LYS A 6 -24.75 3.85 15.99
CA LYS A 6 -23.32 3.77 16.32
C LYS A 6 -22.42 3.91 15.08
N LEU A 7 -22.81 3.32 13.95
CA LEU A 7 -22.14 3.52 12.65
C LEU A 7 -22.28 4.96 12.17
N GLN A 8 -23.48 5.56 12.24
CA GLN A 8 -23.68 6.99 11.92
C GLN A 8 -22.85 7.91 12.85
N GLN A 9 -22.73 7.57 14.12
CA GLN A 9 -21.84 8.28 15.05
C GLN A 9 -20.37 8.17 14.62
N LEU A 10 -19.90 6.99 14.17
CA LEU A 10 -18.55 6.81 13.62
C LEU A 10 -18.32 7.64 12.34
N PHE A 11 -19.30 7.70 11.44
CA PHE A 11 -19.24 8.59 10.26
C PHE A 11 -19.16 10.06 10.66
N SER A 12 -19.91 10.47 11.69
CA SER A 12 -19.93 11.86 12.17
C SER A 12 -18.65 12.25 12.93
N THR A 13 -18.05 11.34 13.68
CA THR A 13 -16.83 11.60 14.45
C THR A 13 -15.62 11.65 13.53
N ALA A 14 -15.50 10.73 12.57
CA ALA A 14 -14.44 10.74 11.56
C ALA A 14 -14.45 12.03 10.72
N SER A 15 -15.64 12.54 10.40
CA SER A 15 -15.80 13.82 9.68
C SER A 15 -15.33 15.02 10.52
N LYS A 16 -15.57 15.00 11.84
CA LYS A 16 -15.17 16.08 12.76
C LYS A 16 -13.67 16.11 13.04
N THR A 17 -13.01 14.96 13.20
CA THR A 17 -11.54 14.91 13.39
C THR A 17 -10.77 15.35 12.15
N LEU A 18 -11.32 15.12 10.94
CA LEU A 18 -10.74 15.59 9.68
C LEU A 18 -10.85 17.12 9.48
N VAL A 19 -11.81 17.78 10.13
CA VAL A 19 -11.96 19.24 10.09
C VAL A 19 -11.02 19.92 11.10
N LEU A 20 -10.84 19.32 12.28
CA LEU A 20 -9.95 19.89 13.31
C LEU A 20 -8.46 19.90 12.92
N SER A 21 -8.00 19.02 12.02
CA SER A 21 -6.59 19.03 11.56
C SER A 21 -6.30 20.09 10.49
N LYS A 22 -7.31 20.80 9.97
CA LYS A 22 -7.16 21.85 8.95
C LYS A 22 -7.15 23.28 9.49
N GLN A 23 -7.33 23.48 10.79
CA GLN A 23 -7.30 24.82 11.39
C GLN A 23 -6.20 24.89 12.44
N GLN A 24 -5.00 25.28 11.99
CA GLN A 24 -4.09 26.00 12.86
C GLN A 24 -3.64 27.28 12.16
N ILE A 25 -3.67 28.36 12.96
CA ILE A 25 -2.95 29.63 12.78
C ILE A 25 -3.57 30.63 11.79
N SER A 26 -4.33 31.57 12.35
CA SER A 26 -4.21 33.00 11.99
C SER A 26 -4.61 33.85 13.20
N SER A 27 -3.83 34.91 13.40
CA SER A 27 -3.78 35.75 14.59
C SER A 27 -4.85 36.85 14.64
N SER A 28 -5.03 37.36 15.87
CA SER A 28 -5.54 38.68 16.30
C SER A 28 -7.03 39.04 16.09
N SER A 29 -7.76 39.22 17.18
CA SER A 29 -8.01 40.54 17.78
C SER A 29 -9.02 40.47 18.96
N SER A 30 -8.67 41.19 20.02
CA SER A 30 -9.49 41.78 21.10
C SER A 30 -10.95 41.33 21.31
N CYS A 31 -11.26 40.78 22.48
CA CYS A 31 -11.86 41.54 23.58
C CYS A 31 -12.10 40.65 24.80
N PHE A 32 -11.67 41.16 25.96
CA PHE A 32 -11.81 40.59 27.29
C PHE A 32 -13.27 40.66 27.74
N SER A 33 -13.86 39.54 28.16
CA SER A 33 -14.74 39.51 29.35
C SER A 33 -15.11 38.09 29.75
N THR A 34 -14.78 37.77 31.00
CA THR A 34 -15.26 36.64 31.83
C THR A 34 -14.62 35.28 31.52
N ILE A 35 -13.51 35.00 32.21
CA ILE A 35 -12.88 33.67 32.29
C ILE A 35 -13.55 32.89 33.43
N PRO A 36 -14.30 31.80 33.17
CA PRO A 36 -14.60 30.81 34.21
C PRO A 36 -13.34 29.97 34.48
N ASN A 37 -13.15 29.60 35.74
CA ASN A 37 -11.97 28.92 36.26
C ASN A 37 -11.59 27.68 35.43
N LEU A 38 -10.40 27.69 34.83
CA LEU A 38 -9.91 26.70 33.86
C LEU A 38 -9.61 25.33 34.51
N THR A 39 -9.62 25.26 35.85
CA THR A 39 -9.38 24.04 36.63
C THR A 39 -10.56 23.08 36.65
N ASP A 40 -11.80 23.58 36.54
CA ASP A 40 -13.00 22.73 36.68
C ASP A 40 -13.45 22.10 35.36
N ILE A 41 -12.99 22.63 34.22
CA ILE A 41 -13.29 22.10 32.88
C ILE A 41 -12.29 20.99 32.49
N TYR A 42 -11.07 21.02 33.04
CA TYR A 42 -10.01 20.08 32.63
C TYR A 42 -10.12 18.69 33.28
N LEU A 43 -10.92 18.54 34.34
CA LEU A 43 -11.08 17.26 35.05
C LEU A 43 -12.37 16.48 34.72
N ASN A 44 -13.31 17.08 33.96
CA ASN A 44 -14.63 16.47 33.68
C ASN A 44 -14.90 16.09 32.22
N THR A 45 -13.92 16.19 31.32
CA THR A 45 -14.00 15.48 30.04
C THR A 45 -13.46 14.08 30.20
N GLU A 46 -14.34 13.15 30.58
CA GLU A 46 -14.18 11.71 30.35
C GLU A 46 -13.52 11.48 28.98
N PRO A 47 -12.42 10.71 28.88
CA PRO A 47 -11.82 10.40 27.60
C PRO A 47 -12.88 9.73 26.74
N LYS A 48 -13.24 10.35 25.59
CA LYS A 48 -14.12 9.76 24.58
C LYS A 48 -13.68 8.32 24.35
N ARG A 49 -14.42 7.35 24.92
CA ARG A 49 -14.13 5.92 24.81
C ARG A 49 -13.96 5.60 23.32
N LEU A 50 -12.75 5.26 22.89
CA LEU A 50 -12.53 4.77 21.53
C LEU A 50 -13.41 3.53 21.35
N ALA A 51 -14.24 3.54 20.30
CA ALA A 51 -15.18 2.46 20.06
C ALA A 51 -14.41 1.17 19.74
N THR A 52 -14.60 0.13 20.56
CA THR A 52 -14.15 -1.23 20.28
C THR A 52 -15.14 -1.87 19.30
N LEU A 53 -14.63 -2.50 18.24
CA LEU A 53 -15.46 -3.33 17.35
C LEU A 53 -15.64 -4.72 17.96
N THR A 54 -16.89 -5.13 18.10
CA THR A 54 -17.24 -6.51 18.45
C THR A 54 -17.01 -7.46 17.27
N HIS A 55 -16.83 -8.75 17.55
CA HIS A 55 -16.68 -9.79 16.51
C HIS A 55 -17.87 -9.80 15.53
N GLU A 56 -19.08 -9.57 16.03
CA GLU A 56 -20.29 -9.50 15.20
C GLU A 56 -20.28 -8.28 14.25
N GLU A 57 -19.80 -7.12 14.72
CA GLU A 57 -19.66 -5.92 13.88
C GLU A 57 -18.60 -6.13 12.79
N VAL A 58 -17.47 -6.78 13.09
CA VAL A 58 -16.44 -7.14 12.08
C VAL A 58 -17.02 -8.08 11.02
N SER A 59 -17.79 -9.10 11.43
CA SER A 59 -18.47 -10.00 10.49
C SER A 59 -19.46 -9.27 9.60
N LYS A 60 -20.24 -8.34 10.15
CA LYS A 60 -21.14 -7.47 9.36
C LYS A 60 -20.38 -6.61 8.36
N ILE A 61 -19.27 -6.01 8.78
CA ILE A 61 -18.38 -5.23 7.90
C ILE A 61 -17.86 -6.08 6.74
N ASN A 62 -17.41 -7.31 7.01
CA ASN A 62 -16.93 -8.24 5.98
C ASN A 62 -18.01 -8.66 4.99
N LEU A 63 -19.28 -8.67 5.38
CA LEU A 63 -20.40 -8.91 4.46
C LEU A 63 -20.81 -7.65 3.69
N LEU A 64 -20.69 -6.46 4.30
CA LEU A 64 -21.11 -5.20 3.70
C LEU A 64 -20.12 -4.67 2.68
N ILE A 65 -18.81 -4.74 2.95
CA ILE A 65 -17.78 -4.22 2.02
C ILE A 65 -17.94 -4.83 0.62
N PRO A 66 -18.04 -6.16 0.45
CA PRO A 66 -18.24 -6.77 -0.87
C PRO A 66 -19.53 -6.30 -1.54
N ARG A 67 -20.64 -6.21 -0.80
CA ARG A 67 -21.93 -5.78 -1.34
C ARG A 67 -21.90 -4.34 -1.84
N LEU A 68 -21.24 -3.44 -1.10
CA LEU A 68 -21.02 -2.06 -1.52
C LEU A 68 -20.14 -1.98 -2.77
N CYS A 69 -19.13 -2.83 -2.87
CA CYS A 69 -18.27 -2.89 -4.05
C CYS A 69 -19.04 -3.38 -5.29
N LEU A 70 -19.84 -4.44 -5.16
CA LEU A 70 -20.66 -5.00 -6.23
C LEU A 70 -21.78 -4.05 -6.70
N SER A 71 -22.27 -3.18 -5.81
CA SER A 71 -23.23 -2.10 -6.14
C SER A 71 -22.56 -0.80 -6.59
N ASN A 72 -21.24 -0.83 -6.83
CA ASN A 72 -20.43 0.32 -7.25
C ASN A 72 -20.44 1.51 -6.27
N HIS A 73 -20.80 1.29 -5.01
CA HIS A 73 -20.71 2.28 -3.93
C HIS A 73 -19.29 2.28 -3.31
N LEU A 74 -18.27 2.49 -4.14
CA LEU A 74 -16.86 2.36 -3.72
C LEU A 74 -16.42 3.41 -2.71
N THR A 75 -16.93 4.64 -2.80
CA THR A 75 -16.59 5.71 -1.85
C THR A 75 -17.08 5.40 -0.44
N THR A 76 -18.30 4.87 -0.30
CA THR A 76 -18.85 4.46 1.00
C THR A 76 -18.13 3.22 1.53
N ALA A 77 -17.76 2.28 0.65
CA ALA A 77 -16.91 1.14 1.02
C ALA A 77 -15.56 1.61 1.59
N ILE A 78 -14.88 2.57 0.93
CA ILE A 78 -13.62 3.17 1.41
C ILE A 78 -13.81 3.91 2.74
N GLN A 79 -14.92 4.62 2.92
CA GLN A 79 -15.20 5.30 4.19
C GLN A 79 -15.44 4.30 5.32
N LEU A 80 -16.19 3.23 5.05
CA LEU A 80 -16.49 2.19 6.03
C LEU A 80 -15.22 1.41 6.41
N THR A 81 -14.33 1.10 5.47
CA THR A 81 -13.04 0.46 5.79
C THR A 81 -12.15 1.38 6.61
N ALA A 82 -12.02 2.65 6.25
CA ALA A 82 -11.23 3.60 7.03
C ALA A 82 -11.81 3.79 8.45
N ALA A 83 -13.12 3.88 8.59
CA ALA A 83 -13.79 3.98 9.89
C ALA A 83 -13.58 2.72 10.74
N ALA A 84 -13.63 1.53 10.13
CA ALA A 84 -13.36 0.27 10.82
C ALA A 84 -11.91 0.17 11.32
N LEU A 85 -10.95 0.71 10.56
CA LEU A 85 -9.53 0.70 10.94
C LEU A 85 -9.14 1.78 11.96
N LEU A 86 -10.03 2.76 12.21
CA LEU A 86 -9.85 3.80 13.22
C LEU A 86 -10.25 3.35 14.64
N THR A 87 -10.79 2.14 14.81
CA THR A 87 -11.18 1.64 16.13
C THR A 87 -9.97 1.30 16.97
N ASN A 88 -10.13 1.30 18.30
CA ASN A 88 -9.06 0.87 19.22
C ASN A 88 -9.60 -0.27 20.12
N PRO A 89 -9.06 -1.50 19.98
CA PRO A 89 -7.99 -1.87 19.07
C PRO A 89 -8.44 -1.90 17.58
N PRO A 90 -7.53 -1.69 16.62
CA PRO A 90 -7.84 -1.93 15.22
C PRO A 90 -8.13 -3.43 15.01
N PRO A 91 -9.06 -3.77 14.10
CA PRO A 91 -9.35 -5.16 13.78
C PRO A 91 -8.09 -5.84 13.22
N ASN A 92 -7.94 -7.14 13.51
CA ASN A 92 -6.78 -7.90 13.04
C ASN A 92 -6.66 -7.82 11.49
N PRO A 93 -5.47 -7.60 10.91
CA PRO A 93 -5.26 -7.61 9.47
C PRO A 93 -5.79 -8.84 8.74
N LYS A 94 -5.86 -9.99 9.41
CA LYS A 94 -6.43 -11.22 8.87
C LYS A 94 -7.95 -11.30 8.94
N SER A 95 -8.60 -10.50 9.81
CA SER A 95 -10.05 -10.58 10.00
C SER A 95 -10.83 -9.78 8.97
N ILE A 96 -10.29 -8.69 8.42
CA ILE A 96 -10.96 -7.92 7.36
C ILE A 96 -10.38 -8.29 5.99
N SER A 97 -11.23 -8.80 5.10
CA SER A 97 -10.82 -9.11 3.73
C SER A 97 -10.91 -7.87 2.85
N PHE A 98 -9.75 -7.39 2.38
CA PHE A 98 -9.66 -6.28 1.42
C PHE A 98 -9.66 -6.75 -0.03
N SER A 99 -9.73 -8.06 -0.30
CA SER A 99 -9.54 -8.60 -1.66
C SER A 99 -10.57 -8.07 -2.64
N ILE A 100 -11.86 -8.12 -2.27
CA ILE A 100 -12.96 -7.66 -3.12
C ILE A 100 -12.90 -6.14 -3.30
N LEU A 101 -12.66 -5.39 -2.22
CA LEU A 101 -12.51 -3.93 -2.32
C LEU A 101 -11.36 -3.55 -3.24
N ALA A 102 -10.16 -4.10 -3.00
CA ALA A 102 -8.99 -3.81 -3.81
C ALA A 102 -9.21 -4.18 -5.28
N HIS A 103 -9.81 -5.35 -5.56
CA HIS A 103 -10.15 -5.75 -6.91
C HIS A 103 -11.16 -4.80 -7.56
N SER A 104 -12.26 -4.44 -6.89
CA SER A 104 -13.25 -3.51 -7.44
C SER A 104 -12.68 -2.11 -7.67
N LEU A 105 -11.68 -1.69 -6.87
CA LEU A 105 -10.95 -0.44 -7.09
C LEU A 105 -10.06 -0.49 -8.33
N THR A 106 -9.47 -1.63 -8.68
CA THR A 106 -8.62 -1.75 -9.88
C THR A 106 -9.41 -1.83 -11.18
N LEU A 107 -10.71 -2.13 -11.12
CA LEU A 107 -11.64 -2.05 -12.25
C LEU A 107 -12.01 -0.60 -12.64
N GLN A 108 -11.77 0.36 -11.75
CA GLN A 108 -12.02 1.77 -12.04
C GLN A 108 -10.98 2.33 -13.01
N PRO A 109 -11.36 3.20 -13.97
CA PRO A 109 -10.45 3.64 -15.02
C PRO A 109 -9.24 4.42 -14.49
N ASP A 110 -9.41 5.16 -13.39
CA ASP A 110 -8.36 5.97 -12.79
C ASP A 110 -7.87 5.43 -11.44
N LEU A 111 -6.79 6.04 -10.94
CA LEU A 111 -6.19 5.70 -9.65
C LEU A 111 -6.78 6.50 -8.49
N LYS A 112 -7.81 7.34 -8.68
CA LYS A 112 -8.24 8.31 -7.66
C LYS A 112 -8.73 7.63 -6.39
N LEU A 113 -9.61 6.64 -6.54
CA LEU A 113 -10.18 5.92 -5.40
C LEU A 113 -9.14 5.07 -4.64
N PRO A 114 -8.32 4.22 -5.31
CA PRO A 114 -7.23 3.51 -4.63
C PRO A 114 -6.26 4.45 -3.93
N MET A 115 -5.82 5.54 -4.58
CA MET A 115 -4.87 6.48 -3.97
C MET A 115 -5.48 7.28 -2.82
N SER A 116 -6.78 7.61 -2.89
CA SER A 116 -7.53 8.21 -1.79
C SER A 116 -7.58 7.28 -0.56
N LEU A 117 -7.83 5.98 -0.77
CA LEU A 117 -7.80 4.99 0.30
C LEU A 117 -6.40 4.93 0.94
N LEU A 118 -5.36 4.74 0.13
CA LEU A 118 -3.98 4.62 0.59
C LEU A 118 -3.54 5.87 1.38
N THR A 119 -3.79 7.07 0.85
CA THR A 119 -3.45 8.34 1.51
C THR A 119 -4.19 8.51 2.83
N ARG A 120 -5.46 8.09 2.90
CA ARG A 120 -6.22 8.16 4.15
C ARG A 120 -5.63 7.23 5.22
N LEU A 121 -5.31 5.99 4.84
CA LEU A 121 -4.78 5.00 5.76
C LEU A 121 -3.35 5.31 6.21
N THR A 122 -2.53 6.03 5.42
CA THR A 122 -1.19 6.45 5.86
C THR A 122 -1.20 7.40 7.03
N HIS A 123 -2.20 8.27 7.12
CA HIS A 123 -2.34 9.22 8.23
C HIS A 123 -2.90 8.60 9.51
N ILE A 124 -3.19 7.29 9.50
CA ILE A 124 -3.79 6.56 10.63
C ILE A 124 -2.78 5.49 11.09
N PRO A 125 -2.03 5.73 12.18
CA PRO A 125 -1.03 4.77 12.66
C PRO A 125 -1.58 3.36 12.91
N GLN A 126 -2.81 3.27 13.41
CA GLN A 126 -3.50 1.99 13.67
C GLN A 126 -3.76 1.17 12.40
N ALA A 127 -3.84 1.83 11.24
CA ALA A 127 -4.07 1.19 9.96
C ALA A 127 -2.78 0.71 9.27
N HIS A 128 -1.60 1.08 9.76
CA HIS A 128 -0.31 0.76 9.15
C HIS A 128 -0.11 -0.74 8.89
N PRO A 129 -0.49 -1.67 9.80
CA PRO A 129 -0.38 -3.11 9.54
C PRO A 129 -1.20 -3.62 8.35
N HIS A 130 -2.20 -2.86 7.89
CA HIS A 130 -3.08 -3.22 6.77
C HIS A 130 -2.58 -2.68 5.43
N LEU A 131 -1.69 -1.68 5.42
CA LEU A 131 -1.25 -1.01 4.20
C LEU A 131 -0.46 -1.93 3.28
N THR A 132 0.52 -2.68 3.79
CA THR A 132 1.31 -3.62 2.97
C THR A 132 0.42 -4.68 2.31
N PRO A 133 -0.47 -5.41 3.02
CA PRO A 133 -1.41 -6.35 2.39
C PRO A 133 -2.31 -5.70 1.32
N ILE A 134 -2.88 -4.53 1.60
CA ILE A 134 -3.74 -3.82 0.64
C ILE A 134 -2.96 -3.46 -0.63
N CYS A 135 -1.75 -2.91 -0.49
CA CYS A 135 -0.90 -2.55 -1.63
C CYS A 135 -0.51 -3.77 -2.45
N LYS A 136 -0.15 -4.89 -1.80
CA LYS A 136 0.17 -6.15 -2.46
C LYS A 136 -0.99 -6.65 -3.33
N ILE A 137 -2.21 -6.60 -2.82
CA ILE A 137 -3.42 -6.99 -3.57
C ILE A 137 -3.68 -6.02 -4.74
N LEU A 138 -3.57 -4.70 -4.51
CA LEU A 138 -3.74 -3.70 -5.57
C LEU A 138 -2.72 -3.92 -6.70
N ILE A 139 -1.45 -4.10 -6.36
CA ILE A 139 -0.38 -4.38 -7.32
C ILE A 139 -0.69 -5.64 -8.13
N ALA A 140 -0.97 -6.76 -7.45
CA ALA A 140 -1.28 -8.01 -8.12
C ALA A 140 -2.50 -7.89 -9.03
N SER A 141 -3.56 -7.21 -8.57
CA SER A 141 -4.77 -7.03 -9.36
C SER A 141 -4.55 -6.10 -10.56
N TYR A 142 -3.76 -5.03 -10.44
CA TYR A 142 -3.44 -4.17 -11.58
C TYR A 142 -2.63 -4.91 -12.65
N LEU A 143 -1.65 -5.73 -12.24
CA LEU A 143 -0.86 -6.55 -13.15
C LEU A 143 -1.74 -7.57 -13.88
N ASN A 144 -2.64 -8.26 -13.16
CA ASN A 144 -3.56 -9.23 -13.75
C ASN A 144 -4.58 -8.60 -14.69
N ASN A 145 -4.97 -7.35 -14.46
CA ASN A 145 -5.91 -6.60 -15.30
C ASN A 145 -5.23 -5.93 -16.52
N GLY A 146 -3.96 -6.25 -16.81
CA GLY A 146 -3.23 -5.66 -17.95
C GLY A 146 -2.90 -4.19 -17.76
N ARG A 147 -2.85 -3.70 -16.51
CA ARG A 147 -2.53 -2.31 -16.16
C ARG A 147 -1.22 -2.19 -15.36
N PRO A 148 -0.08 -2.65 -15.91
CA PRO A 148 1.17 -2.74 -15.17
C PRO A 148 1.71 -1.36 -14.74
N LYS A 149 1.47 -0.30 -15.53
CA LYS A 149 1.85 1.08 -15.18
C LYS A 149 1.18 1.56 -13.89
N ASP A 150 -0.06 1.16 -13.63
CA ASP A 150 -0.79 1.56 -12.43
C ASP A 150 -0.34 0.75 -11.20
N GLY A 151 -0.04 -0.55 -11.38
CA GLY A 151 0.63 -1.35 -10.35
C GLY A 151 1.98 -0.74 -9.95
N PHE A 152 2.77 -0.28 -10.92
CA PHE A 152 4.05 0.39 -10.66
C PHE A 152 3.90 1.73 -9.93
N LYS A 153 2.83 2.49 -10.17
CA LYS A 153 2.53 3.72 -9.40
C LYS A 153 2.23 3.42 -7.93
N VAL A 154 1.51 2.32 -7.64
CA VAL A 154 1.28 1.86 -6.26
C VAL A 154 2.61 1.47 -5.60
N TYR A 155 3.49 0.77 -6.32
CA TYR A 155 4.84 0.47 -5.83
C TYR A 155 5.65 1.74 -5.52
N LYS A 156 5.69 2.72 -6.42
CA LYS A 156 6.34 4.01 -6.18
C LYS A 156 5.76 4.74 -4.97
N TRP A 157 4.45 4.63 -4.74
CA TRP A 157 3.82 5.17 -3.54
C TRP A 157 4.31 4.49 -2.26
N MET A 158 4.49 3.16 -2.26
CA MET A 158 5.03 2.43 -1.11
C MET A 158 6.47 2.83 -0.76
N LEU A 159 7.26 3.30 -1.73
CA LEU A 159 8.65 3.73 -1.55
C LEU A 159 8.80 5.19 -1.10
N ARG A 160 7.72 5.95 -0.97
CA ARG A 160 7.81 7.36 -0.56
C ARG A 160 8.45 7.49 0.83
N PRO A 161 9.25 8.55 1.07
CA PRO A 161 9.75 8.85 2.41
C PRO A 161 8.61 8.92 3.42
N GLY A 162 8.77 8.24 4.57
CA GLY A 162 7.73 8.18 5.61
C GLY A 162 6.61 7.17 5.36
N SER A 163 6.67 6.38 4.28
CA SER A 163 5.74 5.27 4.06
C SER A 163 5.93 4.18 5.14
N PRO A 164 4.86 3.72 5.81
CA PRO A 164 4.93 2.65 6.79
C PRO A 164 5.00 1.25 6.15
N CYS A 165 4.98 1.16 4.82
CA CYS A 165 4.97 -0.11 4.09
C CYS A 165 6.35 -0.77 4.09
N THR A 166 6.35 -2.07 4.36
CA THR A 166 7.50 -2.97 4.10
C THR A 166 7.17 -3.88 2.92
N ILE A 167 8.13 -4.09 2.02
CA ILE A 167 7.97 -4.94 0.83
C ILE A 167 8.62 -6.29 1.11
N ASP A 168 7.85 -7.37 1.02
CA ASP A 168 8.33 -8.75 1.20
C ASP A 168 8.83 -9.35 -0.12
N LYS A 169 9.58 -10.46 -0.03
CA LYS A 169 10.10 -11.22 -1.18
C LYS A 169 9.00 -11.58 -2.19
N ALA A 170 7.82 -11.94 -1.68
CA ALA A 170 6.69 -12.31 -2.52
C ALA A 170 6.17 -11.11 -3.34
N THR A 171 6.08 -9.92 -2.75
CA THR A 171 5.64 -8.70 -3.46
C THR A 171 6.67 -8.27 -4.50
N TYR A 172 7.97 -8.37 -4.20
CA TYR A 172 9.01 -8.17 -5.21
C TYR A 172 8.86 -9.13 -6.39
N GLY A 173 8.63 -10.42 -6.11
CA GLY A 173 8.41 -11.42 -7.17
C GLY A 173 7.19 -11.11 -8.04
N ILE A 174 6.08 -10.67 -7.45
CA ILE A 174 4.87 -10.24 -8.19
C ILE A 174 5.19 -9.06 -9.10
N LEU A 175 5.88 -8.03 -8.58
CA LEU A 175 6.21 -6.82 -9.33
C LEU A 175 7.18 -7.11 -10.47
N VAL A 176 8.34 -7.71 -10.19
CA VAL A 176 9.35 -8.02 -11.23
C VAL A 176 8.75 -8.93 -12.29
N GLY A 177 8.09 -10.02 -11.85
CA GLY A 177 7.50 -11.00 -12.77
C GLY A 177 6.39 -10.38 -13.63
N GLY A 178 5.49 -9.62 -13.02
CA GLY A 178 4.37 -9.00 -13.72
C GLY A 178 4.80 -7.87 -14.67
N LEU A 179 5.73 -7.01 -14.27
CA LEU A 179 6.24 -5.91 -15.10
C LEU A 179 7.01 -6.45 -16.31
N CYS A 180 7.98 -7.33 -16.09
CA CYS A 180 8.76 -7.95 -17.18
C CYS A 180 7.87 -8.76 -18.15
N SER A 181 6.86 -9.48 -17.64
CA SER A 181 5.95 -10.25 -18.50
C SER A 181 5.03 -9.36 -19.33
N SER A 182 4.75 -8.15 -18.85
CA SER A 182 3.92 -7.15 -19.53
C SER A 182 4.70 -6.20 -20.46
N GLY A 183 6.00 -6.44 -20.66
CA GLY A 183 6.87 -5.60 -21.49
C GLY A 183 7.40 -4.32 -20.83
N LEU A 184 7.06 -4.06 -19.56
CA LEU A 184 7.67 -2.97 -18.77
C LEU A 184 9.00 -3.43 -18.18
N VAL A 185 9.95 -3.75 -19.06
CA VAL A 185 11.21 -4.40 -18.68
C VAL A 185 12.07 -3.47 -17.83
N LEU A 186 12.20 -2.19 -18.20
CA LEU A 186 12.95 -1.20 -17.42
C LEU A 186 12.42 -1.09 -15.99
N GLU A 187 11.11 -0.92 -15.81
CA GLU A 187 10.50 -0.85 -14.49
C GLU A 187 10.69 -2.16 -13.71
N GLY A 188 10.60 -3.31 -14.39
CA GLY A 188 10.90 -4.62 -13.80
C GLY A 188 12.33 -4.72 -13.27
N LEU A 189 13.32 -4.23 -14.01
CA LEU A 189 14.72 -4.18 -13.60
C LEU A 189 14.95 -3.21 -12.43
N MET A 190 14.28 -2.05 -12.43
CA MET A 190 14.33 -1.12 -11.29
C MET A 190 13.81 -1.77 -10.00
N VAL A 191 12.71 -2.52 -10.08
CA VAL A 191 12.18 -3.25 -8.92
C VAL A 191 13.16 -4.36 -8.48
N LEU A 192 13.75 -5.08 -9.44
CA LEU A 192 14.73 -6.12 -9.13
C LEU A 192 15.98 -5.56 -8.45
N ARG A 193 16.49 -4.41 -8.91
CA ARG A 193 17.59 -3.69 -8.27
C ARG A 193 17.27 -3.39 -6.81
N ASN A 194 16.08 -2.85 -6.55
CA ASN A 194 15.61 -2.56 -5.18
C ASN A 194 15.43 -3.84 -4.33
N MET A 195 15.09 -4.97 -4.94
CA MET A 195 15.04 -6.28 -4.27
C MET A 195 16.44 -6.72 -3.80
N LEU A 196 17.46 -6.54 -4.65
CA LEU A 196 18.85 -6.92 -4.33
C LEU A 196 19.48 -6.00 -3.28
N GLU A 197 19.17 -4.70 -3.30
CA GLU A 197 19.64 -3.71 -2.32
C GLU A 197 18.80 -3.64 -1.03
N SER A 198 17.74 -4.44 -0.94
CA SER A 198 16.91 -4.43 0.27
C SER A 198 17.72 -4.84 1.51
N LYS A 199 17.33 -4.33 2.69
CA LYS A 199 18.06 -4.50 3.97
C LYS A 199 18.47 -5.95 4.26
N VAL A 200 17.67 -6.90 3.78
CA VAL A 200 18.03 -8.32 3.75
C VAL A 200 18.16 -8.69 2.28
N PRO A 201 19.37 -8.93 1.74
CA PRO A 201 19.54 -9.20 0.32
C PRO A 201 18.70 -10.41 -0.10
N LEU A 202 17.75 -10.20 -1.01
CA LEU A 202 16.86 -11.24 -1.49
C LEU A 202 17.28 -11.67 -2.89
N LEU A 203 17.69 -12.94 -3.04
CA LEU A 203 17.95 -13.51 -4.35
C LEU A 203 16.63 -13.82 -5.09
N PRO A 204 16.52 -13.46 -6.38
CA PRO A 204 15.41 -13.86 -7.21
C PRO A 204 15.39 -15.39 -7.33
N GLY A 205 14.22 -16.01 -7.18
CA GLY A 205 14.09 -17.44 -7.44
C GLY A 205 14.26 -17.74 -8.94
N ASP A 206 14.56 -19.00 -9.27
CA ASP A 206 14.79 -19.43 -10.66
C ASP A 206 13.68 -19.05 -11.64
N GLY A 207 12.42 -19.14 -11.21
CA GLY A 207 11.28 -18.73 -12.03
C GLY A 207 11.35 -17.24 -12.38
N LEU A 208 11.66 -16.39 -11.41
CA LEU A 208 11.76 -14.94 -11.61
C LEU A 208 12.94 -14.57 -12.51
N ARG A 209 14.10 -15.21 -12.30
CA ARG A 209 15.29 -15.05 -13.13
C ARG A 209 15.01 -15.40 -14.60
N LYS A 210 14.33 -16.53 -14.86
CA LYS A 210 13.94 -16.93 -16.22
C LYS A 210 13.01 -15.91 -16.88
N ILE A 211 12.10 -15.29 -16.11
CA ILE A 211 11.22 -14.23 -16.63
C ILE A 211 12.04 -13.01 -17.05
N VAL A 212 12.97 -12.56 -16.21
CA VAL A 212 13.85 -11.41 -16.51
C VAL A 212 14.69 -11.67 -17.76
N ILE A 213 15.35 -12.82 -17.85
CA ILE A 213 16.15 -13.20 -19.04
C ILE A 213 15.28 -13.20 -20.29
N ARG A 214 14.10 -13.83 -20.25
CA ARG A 214 13.18 -13.83 -21.40
C ARG A 214 12.73 -12.43 -21.78
N SER A 215 12.49 -11.55 -20.81
CA SER A 215 12.09 -10.16 -21.08
C SER A 215 13.22 -9.37 -21.75
N LEU A 216 14.47 -9.51 -21.31
CA LEU A 216 15.63 -8.90 -21.96
C LEU A 216 15.81 -9.40 -23.40
N LEU A 217 15.63 -10.70 -23.63
CA LEU A 217 15.71 -11.27 -24.98
C LEU A 217 14.61 -10.76 -25.91
N ARG A 218 13.40 -10.49 -25.39
CA ARG A 218 12.30 -9.86 -26.17
C ARG A 218 12.64 -8.44 -26.60
N GLU A 219 13.41 -7.72 -25.79
CA GLU A 219 13.95 -6.38 -26.10
C GLU A 219 15.24 -6.43 -26.94
N ALA A 220 15.61 -7.59 -27.50
CA ALA A 220 16.86 -7.84 -28.24
C ALA A 220 18.16 -7.54 -27.45
N ARG A 221 18.09 -7.47 -26.13
CA ARG A 221 19.22 -7.22 -25.21
C ARG A 221 19.95 -8.51 -24.83
N VAL A 222 20.51 -9.17 -25.85
CA VAL A 222 21.11 -10.52 -25.72
C VAL A 222 22.37 -10.52 -24.84
N LYS A 223 23.23 -9.50 -24.98
CA LYS A 223 24.48 -9.41 -24.20
C LYS A 223 24.18 -9.26 -22.71
N GLU A 224 23.18 -8.45 -22.41
CA GLU A 224 22.70 -8.15 -21.07
C GLU A 224 22.00 -9.36 -20.44
N ALA A 225 21.20 -10.09 -21.21
CA ALA A 225 20.60 -11.35 -20.77
C ALA A 225 21.66 -12.40 -20.40
N LEU A 226 22.73 -12.53 -21.20
CA LEU A 226 23.84 -13.44 -20.93
C LEU A 226 24.63 -13.03 -19.69
N ALA A 227 24.96 -11.74 -19.56
CA ALA A 227 25.64 -11.20 -18.39
C ALA A 227 24.81 -11.45 -17.10
N PHE A 228 23.51 -11.19 -17.17
CA PHE A 228 22.60 -11.44 -16.05
C PHE A 228 22.54 -12.93 -15.67
N GLN A 229 22.52 -13.83 -16.65
CA GLN A 229 22.54 -15.28 -16.43
C GLN A 229 23.85 -15.77 -15.78
N GLN A 230 24.99 -15.18 -16.15
CA GLN A 230 26.30 -15.54 -15.59
C GLN A 230 26.48 -15.06 -14.15
N LEU A 231 25.96 -13.87 -13.83
CA LEU A 231 26.08 -13.28 -12.49
C LEU A 231 25.13 -13.89 -11.46
N LEU A 232 23.98 -14.40 -11.92
CA LEU A 232 22.99 -15.08 -11.08
C LEU A 232 22.73 -16.50 -11.62
N PRO A 233 23.69 -17.43 -11.50
CA PRO A 233 23.51 -18.79 -11.97
C PRO A 233 22.38 -19.51 -11.21
N SER A 234 21.78 -20.52 -11.84
CA SER A 234 20.74 -21.37 -11.23
C SER A 234 21.21 -22.17 -10.02
N SER A 235 22.52 -22.37 -9.86
CA SER A 235 23.07 -23.18 -8.78
C SER A 235 23.15 -22.38 -7.49
N ASN A 236 22.75 -23.03 -6.38
CA ASN A 236 22.92 -22.58 -4.99
C ASN A 236 24.38 -22.32 -4.56
N GLU A 237 25.31 -22.27 -5.50
CA GLU A 237 26.71 -22.02 -5.23
C GLU A 237 26.94 -20.53 -5.07
N PHE A 238 27.04 -20.17 -3.80
CA PHE A 238 27.50 -18.88 -3.30
C PHE A 238 26.56 -17.70 -3.58
N GLY A 239 25.70 -17.43 -2.58
CA GLY A 239 25.35 -16.07 -2.21
C GLY A 239 26.58 -15.29 -1.72
N CYS A 240 27.62 -15.17 -2.56
CA CYS A 240 28.74 -14.30 -2.29
C CYS A 240 28.23 -12.86 -2.44
N VAL A 241 28.45 -12.05 -1.41
CA VAL A 241 28.19 -10.60 -1.42
C VAL A 241 28.74 -9.95 -2.69
N GLU A 242 29.86 -10.48 -3.19
CA GLU A 242 30.47 -10.07 -4.46
C GLU A 242 29.58 -10.31 -5.70
N GLY A 243 28.91 -11.46 -5.77
CA GLY A 243 28.00 -11.79 -6.88
C GLY A 243 26.77 -10.89 -6.88
N LEU A 244 26.23 -10.62 -5.68
CA LEU A 244 25.13 -9.67 -5.51
C LEU A 244 25.53 -8.25 -5.89
N ARG A 245 26.71 -7.78 -5.46
CA ARG A 245 27.24 -6.47 -5.83
C ARG A 245 27.39 -6.34 -7.35
N LYS A 246 28.04 -7.31 -8.00
CA LYS A 246 28.17 -7.33 -9.46
C LYS A 246 26.83 -7.35 -10.19
N ALA A 247 25.83 -8.06 -9.64
CA ALA A 247 24.49 -8.07 -10.20
C ALA A 247 23.80 -6.71 -10.07
N VAL A 248 23.98 -6.01 -8.95
CA VAL A 248 23.50 -4.62 -8.77
C VAL A 248 24.22 -3.68 -9.74
N ASP A 249 25.54 -3.75 -9.86
CA ASP A 249 26.33 -2.93 -10.79
C ASP A 249 25.90 -3.14 -12.24
N LEU A 250 25.62 -4.39 -12.63
CA LEU A 250 25.05 -4.71 -13.93
C LEU A 250 23.69 -4.04 -14.09
N LEU A 251 22.78 -4.19 -13.13
CA LEU A 251 21.45 -3.57 -13.19
C LEU A 251 21.54 -2.03 -13.27
N ASP A 252 22.46 -1.40 -12.55
CA ASP A 252 22.72 0.04 -12.63
C ASP A 252 23.15 0.46 -14.03
N HIS A 253 24.09 -0.28 -14.63
CA HIS A 253 24.52 -0.04 -16.01
C HIS A 253 23.37 -0.22 -17.01
N LEU A 254 22.54 -1.25 -16.84
CA LEU A 254 21.39 -1.53 -17.71
C LEU A 254 20.33 -0.44 -17.64
N ILE A 255 19.98 -0.02 -16.42
CA ILE A 255 18.97 0.99 -16.17
C ILE A 255 19.47 2.36 -16.66
N GLY A 256 20.75 2.68 -16.43
CA GLY A 256 21.34 3.96 -16.85
C GLY A 256 21.49 4.12 -18.37
N ASN A 257 21.72 3.02 -19.10
CA ASN A 257 21.87 3.01 -20.55
C ASN A 257 20.59 2.56 -21.27
N TRP A 258 19.44 2.60 -20.61
CA TRP A 258 18.17 2.24 -21.23
C TRP A 258 17.75 3.34 -22.24
N THR A 259 17.53 2.94 -23.48
CA THR A 259 17.02 3.78 -24.56
C THR A 259 15.75 3.14 -25.11
N ASP A 260 14.73 3.97 -25.36
CA ASP A 260 13.39 3.58 -25.83
C ASP A 260 13.33 3.39 -27.35
#